data_AF-A0A2S9EUP8-F1
#
_entry.id   AF-A0A2S9EUP8-F1
#
_cell.length_a   1.000
_cell.length_b   1.000
_cell.length_c   1.000
_cell.angle_alpha   90.00
_cell.angle_beta   90.00
_cell.angle_gamma   90.00
#
_symmetry.space_group_name_H-M   'P 1'
#
loop_
_entity.id
_entity.type
_entity.pdbx_description
1 polymer ?
#
loop_
_entity_poly.entity_id
_entity_poly.type
_entity_poly.pdbx_seq_one_letter_code
_entity_poly.pdbx_strand_id
1 'polypeptide(L)'
;MKSKQITKTKWREATERSSELFREADRLDDMAYQLLSVTPVSPEAADKFHEAKNEARAKYVEARDAWNEAKIKLAELKSPAKREQA
;
A
#
# COMPACT_ATOMS: atom_id res chain seq x y z
N MET A 1 -2.57 10.33 -30.94
CA MET A 1 -2.11 9.44 -29.83
C MET A 1 -2.50 10.04 -28.48
N LYS A 2 -3.71 9.80 -27.95
CA LYS A 2 -4.16 10.33 -26.64
C LYS A 2 -4.55 9.25 -25.63
N SER A 3 -4.75 8.01 -26.09
CA SER A 3 -5.27 6.90 -25.29
C SER A 3 -4.27 6.42 -24.21
N LYS A 4 -2.97 6.43 -24.50
CA LYS A 4 -1.92 5.96 -23.56
C LYS A 4 -1.75 6.87 -22.33
N GLN A 5 -1.96 8.18 -22.46
CA GLN A 5 -1.81 9.13 -21.35
C GLN A 5 -2.98 9.03 -20.37
N ILE A 6 -4.21 8.85 -20.86
CA ILE A 6 -5.41 8.70 -20.02
C ILE A 6 -5.29 7.45 -19.14
N THR A 7 -4.77 6.34 -19.67
CA THR A 7 -4.57 5.12 -18.89
C THR A 7 -3.49 5.30 -17.81
N LYS A 8 -2.42 6.05 -18.10
CA LYS A 8 -1.35 6.34 -17.14
C LYS A 8 -1.84 7.22 -15.98
N THR A 9 -2.65 8.24 -16.27
CA THR A 9 -3.22 9.12 -15.24
C THR A 9 -4.21 8.38 -14.35
N LYS A 10 -5.17 7.64 -14.94
CA LYS A 10 -6.14 6.83 -14.17
C LYS A 10 -5.47 5.72 -13.34
N TRP A 11 -4.39 5.14 -13.85
CA TRP A 11 -3.60 4.17 -13.09
C TRP A 11 -2.91 4.83 -11.90
N ARG A 12 -2.37 6.03 -12.09
CA ARG A 12 -1.70 6.78 -11.03
C ARG A 12 -2.69 7.17 -9.92
N GLU A 13 -3.87 7.69 -10.29
CA GLU A 13 -4.97 7.97 -9.34
C GLU A 13 -5.43 6.72 -8.60
N ALA A 14 -5.60 5.58 -9.31
CA ALA A 14 -6.04 4.34 -8.68
C ALA A 14 -4.98 3.72 -7.74
N THR A 15 -3.70 4.03 -7.94
CA THR A 15 -2.59 3.47 -7.15
C THR A 15 -1.97 4.47 -6.18
N GLU A 16 -2.41 5.72 -6.16
CA GLU A 16 -1.93 6.79 -5.27
C GLU A 16 -2.06 6.37 -3.80
N ARG A 17 -3.27 5.97 -3.40
CA ARG A 17 -3.56 5.52 -2.03
C ARG A 17 -2.74 4.29 -1.62
N SER A 18 -2.56 3.33 -2.52
CA SER A 18 -1.73 2.14 -2.26
C SER A 18 -0.25 2.54 -2.09
N SER A 19 0.23 3.46 -2.93
CA SER A 19 1.59 3.98 -2.86
C SER A 19 1.85 4.76 -1.57
N GLU A 20 0.88 5.53 -1.08
CA GLU A 20 0.96 6.22 0.21
C GLU A 20 1.05 5.24 1.37
N LEU A 21 0.21 4.20 1.38
CA LEU A 21 0.21 3.16 2.41
C LEU A 21 1.54 2.37 2.44
N PHE A 22 2.12 2.06 1.28
CA PHE A 22 3.43 1.41 1.24
C PHE A 22 4.54 2.31 1.81
N ARG A 23 4.56 3.61 1.47
CA ARG A 23 5.54 4.55 2.06
C ARG A 23 5.36 4.73 3.56
N GLU A 24 4.14 4.63 4.07
CA GLU A 24 3.87 4.67 5.51
C GLU A 24 4.39 3.39 6.18
N ALA A 25 4.13 2.22 5.59
CA ALA A 25 4.67 0.95 6.08
C ALA A 25 6.20 0.94 6.13
N ASP A 26 6.88 1.40 5.07
CA ASP A 26 8.34 1.48 5.03
C ASP A 26 8.90 2.40 6.14
N ARG A 27 8.25 3.55 6.37
CA ARG A 27 8.65 4.46 7.45
C ARG A 27 8.49 3.85 8.84
N LEU A 28 7.39 3.13 9.08
CA LEU A 28 7.18 2.43 10.35
C LEU A 28 8.20 1.30 10.54
N ASP A 29 8.57 0.61 9.46
CA ASP A 29 9.59 -0.44 9.50
C ASP A 29 10.98 0.12 9.83
N ASP A 30 11.36 1.23 9.20
CA ASP A 30 12.60 1.95 9.49
C ASP A 30 12.64 2.42 10.96
N MET A 31 11.53 2.95 11.48
CA MET A 31 11.42 3.34 12.89
C MET A 31 11.59 2.14 13.84
N ALA A 32 11.05 0.97 13.48
CA ALA A 32 11.24 -0.24 14.27
C ALA A 32 12.73 -0.61 14.35
N TYR A 33 13.45 -0.58 13.23
CA TYR A 33 14.88 -0.87 13.24
C TYR A 33 15.72 0.18 14.00
N GLN A 34 15.29 1.43 14.04
CA GLN A 34 15.94 2.46 14.86
C GLN A 34 15.84 2.15 16.36
N LEU A 35 14.76 1.53 16.84
CA LEU A 35 14.62 1.12 18.24
C LEU A 35 15.66 0.06 18.65
N LEU A 36 16.10 -0.78 17.71
CA LEU A 36 17.15 -1.79 17.94
C LEU A 36 18.57 -1.20 17.94
N SER A 37 18.75 0.03 17.44
CA SER A 37 20.06 0.71 17.46
C SER A 37 20.44 1.25 18.84
N VAL A 38 19.48 1.32 19.77
CA VAL A 38 19.68 1.78 21.14
C VAL A 38 20.12 0.61 22.00
N THR A 39 21.42 0.52 22.30
CA THR A 39 21.94 -0.49 23.23
C THR A 39 22.02 0.08 24.66
N PRO A 40 21.62 -0.70 25.69
CA PRO A 40 21.03 -2.04 25.61
C PRO A 40 19.53 -2.02 25.25
N VAL A 41 19.11 -2.97 24.40
CA VAL A 41 17.70 -3.22 24.06
C VAL A 41 16.98 -3.63 25.34
N SER A 42 16.24 -2.70 25.93
CA SER A 42 15.39 -2.99 27.08
C SER A 42 14.18 -3.84 26.63
N PRO A 43 13.55 -4.60 27.54
CA PRO A 43 12.27 -5.26 27.25
C PRO A 43 11.22 -4.30 26.66
N GLU A 44 11.21 -3.04 27.13
CA GLU A 44 10.33 -1.99 26.61
C GLU A 44 10.66 -1.60 25.15
N ALA A 45 11.94 -1.61 24.75
CA ALA A 45 12.32 -1.37 23.36
C ALA A 45 11.91 -2.53 22.44
N ALA A 46 11.96 -3.77 22.95
CA ALA A 46 11.47 -4.94 22.24
C ALA A 46 9.93 -4.92 22.06
N ASP A 47 9.19 -4.52 23.10
CA ASP A 47 7.72 -4.39 23.00
C ASP A 47 7.31 -3.32 21.97
N LYS A 48 7.95 -2.14 22.01
CA LYS A 48 7.73 -1.07 21.02
C LYS A 48 8.10 -1.49 19.60
N PHE A 49 9.16 -2.29 19.45
CA PHE A 49 9.54 -2.86 18.17
C PHE A 49 8.44 -3.80 17.63
N HIS A 50 7.91 -4.69 18.46
CA HIS A 50 6.84 -5.60 18.06
C HIS A 50 5.55 -4.86 17.70
N GLU A 51 5.19 -3.82 18.46
CA GLU A 51 4.05 -2.96 18.16
C GLU A 51 4.21 -2.26 16.79
N ALA A 52 5.35 -1.62 16.55
CA ALA A 52 5.65 -0.95 15.28
C ALA A 52 5.64 -1.93 14.09
N LYS A 53 6.19 -3.14 14.26
CA LYS A 53 6.15 -4.19 13.22
C LYS A 53 4.74 -4.68 12.94
N ASN A 54 3.88 -4.77 13.96
CA ASN A 54 2.49 -5.17 13.79
C ASN A 54 1.69 -4.10 13.06
N GLU A 55 1.90 -2.82 13.38
CA GLU A 55 1.27 -1.70 12.68
C GLU A 55 1.72 -1.63 11.21
N ALA A 56 3.02 -1.73 10.95
CA ALA A 56 3.56 -1.79 9.59
C ALA A 56 2.95 -2.96 8.79
N ARG A 57 2.80 -4.14 9.41
CA ARG A 57 2.17 -5.30 8.78
C ARG A 57 0.70 -5.05 8.46
N ALA A 58 -0.05 -4.42 9.36
CA ALA A 58 -1.45 -4.07 9.12
C ALA A 58 -1.59 -3.12 7.92
N LYS A 59 -0.76 -2.06 7.87
CA LYS A 59 -0.72 -1.12 6.74
C LYS A 59 -0.32 -1.81 5.42
N TYR A 60 0.58 -2.78 5.47
CA TYR A 60 0.97 -3.56 4.29
C TYR A 60 -0.19 -4.41 3.75
N VAL A 61 -1.00 -4.99 4.64
CA VAL A 61 -2.21 -5.73 4.24
C VAL A 61 -3.21 -4.78 3.58
N GLU A 62 -3.49 -3.63 4.21
CA GLU A 62 -4.38 -2.61 3.64
C GLU A 62 -3.89 -2.11 2.27
N ALA A 63 -2.59 -1.85 2.12
CA ALA A 63 -1.98 -1.42 0.87
C ALA A 63 -2.16 -2.46 -0.24
N ARG A 64 -2.04 -3.75 0.10
CA ARG A 64 -2.21 -4.88 -0.82
C ARG A 64 -3.65 -5.06 -1.25
N ASP A 65 -4.60 -4.89 -0.34
CA ASP A 65 -6.02 -4.97 -0.66
C ASP A 65 -6.45 -3.81 -1.56
N ALA A 66 -6.04 -2.58 -1.24
CA ALA A 66 -6.26 -1.40 -2.09
C ALA A 66 -5.65 -1.58 -3.49
N TRP A 67 -4.47 -2.20 -3.59
CA TRP A 67 -3.83 -2.53 -4.88
C TRP A 67 -4.66 -3.54 -5.69
N ASN A 68 -5.20 -4.57 -5.04
CA ASN A 68 -6.05 -5.56 -5.70
C ASN A 68 -7.35 -4.92 -6.21
N GLU A 69 -7.98 -4.06 -5.42
CA GLU A 69 -9.16 -3.30 -5.85
C GLU A 69 -8.87 -2.39 -7.06
N ALA A 70 -7.73 -1.69 -7.04
CA ALA A 70 -7.31 -0.84 -8.15
C ALA A 70 -7.11 -1.65 -9.44
N LYS A 71 -6.55 -2.86 -9.34
CA LYS A 71 -6.41 -3.79 -10.48
C LYS A 71 -7.76 -4.23 -11.05
N ILE A 72 -8.73 -4.54 -10.18
CA ILE A 72 -10.10 -4.92 -10.59
C ILE A 72 -10.76 -3.75 -11.34
N LYS A 73 -10.76 -2.55 -10.74
CA LYS A 73 -11.32 -1.33 -11.37
C LYS A 73 -10.65 -1.02 -12.71
N LEU A 74 -9.34 -1.21 -12.84
CA LEU A 74 -8.64 -1.02 -14.12
C LEU A 74 -9.04 -2.09 -15.15
N ALA A 75 -9.25 -3.34 -14.74
CA ALA A 75 -9.70 -4.40 -15.63
C ALA A 75 -11.10 -4.11 -16.19
N GLU A 76 -12.01 -3.60 -15.35
CA GLU A 76 -13.35 -3.14 -15.75
C GLU A 76 -13.27 -1.96 -16.74
N LEU A 77 -12.38 -0.98 -16.51
CA LEU A 77 -12.18 0.14 -17.43
C LEU A 77 -11.58 -0.26 -18.79
N LYS A 78 -10.84 -1.38 -18.86
CA LYS A 78 -10.27 -1.93 -20.10
C LYS A 78 -11.25 -2.80 -20.87
N SER A 79 -12.32 -3.28 -20.23
CA SER A 79 -13.40 -4.07 -20.84
C SER A 79 -14.76 -3.38 -20.63
N PRO A 80 -15.09 -2.32 -21.38
CA PRO A 80 -16.43 -1.72 -21.34
C PRO A 80 -17.53 -2.61 -21.97
N ALA A 81 -17.25 -3.88 -22.28
CA ALA A 81 -18.20 -4.75 -22.96
C ALA A 81 -18.91 -5.69 -21.97
N LYS A 82 -20.25 -5.60 -21.96
CA LYS A 82 -21.26 -6.39 -21.20
C LYS A 82 -21.77 -5.77 -19.90
N ARG A 83 -22.31 -4.56 -19.97
CA ARG A 83 -23.43 -4.14 -19.09
C ARG A 83 -24.60 -3.51 -19.85
N GLU A 84 -24.67 -3.74 -21.16
CA GLU A 84 -25.86 -3.45 -21.93
C GLU A 84 -26.22 -4.72 -22.71
N GLN A 85 -27.47 -5.15 -22.55
CA GLN A 85 -28.13 -6.32 -23.16
C GLN A 85 -28.00 -7.66 -22.41
N ALA A 86 -28.87 -7.85 -21.41
CA ALA A 86 -29.91 -8.88 -21.43
C ALA A 86 -31.01 -8.51 -20.43
#